data_AF-A0A9D8WXD5-F1
#
_entry.id   AF-A0A9D8WXD5-F1
#
_cell.length_a   1.000
_cell.length_b   1.000
_cell.length_c   1.000
_cell.angle_alpha   90.00
_cell.angle_beta   90.00
_cell.angle_gamma   90.00
#
_symmetry.space_group_name_H-M   'P 1'
#
loop_
_entity.id
_entity.type
_entity.pdbx_description
1 polymer ?
#
loop_
_entity_poly.entity_id
_entity_poly.type
_entity_poly.pdbx_seq_one_letter_code
_entity_poly.pdbx_strand_id
1 'polypeptide(L)'
;MRKYLALGVLLWFCAPANAQIQRSYHYGVVPTENITTFEVNPSTTVIDDSGGVSSSQLTLKTYRVISERFNWGVEVPLSRYESPDKSVSGLGDALFSVSWLIPEGDRLLGYGFKMEVFVPTATDRLLGAGQLQLSPSAFILFSLPGNLYAAAGYKHYQSVVGDHARDDINYGRLRLNVGYTSPSPW
;
A
#
# COMPACT_ATOMS: atom_id res chain seq x y z
N MET A 1 21.34 15.57 1.19
CA MET A 1 22.03 14.38 0.64
C MET A 1 21.40 13.05 1.04
N ARG A 2 21.15 12.73 2.33
CA ARG A 2 20.58 11.43 2.77
C ARG A 2 19.20 11.08 2.19
N LYS A 3 18.29 12.05 2.05
CA LYS A 3 16.92 11.82 1.51
C LYS A 3 16.91 11.35 0.05
N TYR A 4 17.76 11.95 -0.80
CA TYR A 4 17.86 11.58 -2.21
C TYR A 4 18.49 10.20 -2.41
N LEU A 5 19.35 9.77 -1.50
CA LEU A 5 19.94 8.44 -1.54
C LEU A 5 18.91 7.35 -1.20
N ALA A 6 18.08 7.57 -0.17
CA ALA A 6 16.97 6.66 0.17
C ALA A 6 15.93 6.58 -0.96
N LEU A 7 15.57 7.73 -1.55
CA LEU A 7 14.69 7.79 -2.71
C LEU A 7 15.30 7.06 -3.91
N GLY A 8 16.60 7.24 -4.18
CA GLY A 8 17.29 6.54 -5.26
C GLY A 8 17.26 5.02 -5.10
N VAL A 9 17.44 4.51 -3.87
CA VAL A 9 17.31 3.07 -3.56
C VAL A 9 15.87 2.59 -3.79
N LEU A 10 14.87 3.33 -3.31
CA LEU A 10 13.45 2.97 -3.49
C LEU A 10 13.03 3.00 -4.97
N LEU A 11 13.45 4.02 -5.72
CA LEU A 11 13.20 4.11 -7.16
C LEU A 11 13.91 2.98 -7.93
N TRP A 12 15.06 2.50 -7.45
CA TRP A 12 15.73 1.35 -8.04
C TRP A 12 14.96 0.04 -7.81
N PHE A 13 14.26 -0.09 -6.68
CA PHE A 13 13.30 -1.19 -6.46
C PHE A 13 12.02 -1.03 -7.29
N CYS A 14 11.59 0.20 -7.60
CA CYS A 14 10.48 0.47 -8.51
C CYS A 14 10.84 0.37 -10.00
N ALA A 15 12.13 0.25 -10.34
CA ALA A 15 12.53 0.21 -11.74
C ALA A 15 12.02 -1.08 -12.41
N PRO A 16 11.48 -0.98 -13.63
CA PRO A 16 10.87 -2.09 -14.37
C PRO A 16 11.86 -3.18 -14.81
N ALA A 17 13.14 -3.10 -14.40
CA ALA A 17 14.15 -4.12 -14.68
C ALA A 17 13.76 -5.52 -14.15
N ASN A 18 12.77 -5.61 -13.25
CA ASN A 18 12.17 -6.86 -12.78
C ASN A 18 10.65 -6.96 -13.05
N ALA A 19 10.03 -5.96 -13.71
CA ALA A 19 8.61 -5.99 -14.03
C ALA A 19 8.42 -6.78 -15.33
N GLN A 20 7.93 -8.01 -15.21
CA GLN A 20 7.53 -8.80 -16.37
C GLN A 20 6.23 -8.20 -16.93
N ILE A 21 6.31 -7.56 -18.09
CA ILE A 21 5.14 -7.12 -18.85
C ILE A 21 4.33 -8.38 -19.21
N GLN A 22 3.10 -8.48 -18.69
CA GLN A 22 2.18 -9.56 -19.02
C GLN A 22 1.88 -9.51 -20.53
N ARG A 23 2.38 -10.50 -21.27
CA ARG A 23 1.73 -10.95 -22.49
C ARG A 23 0.51 -11.76 -22.08
N SER A 24 -0.66 -11.19 -22.34
CA SER A 24 -1.98 -11.79 -22.22
C SER A 24 -2.05 -13.13 -22.97
N TYR A 25 -2.10 -14.25 -22.23
CA TYR A 25 -2.87 -15.49 -22.51
C TYR A 25 -2.38 -16.61 -21.57
N HIS A 26 -3.09 -16.98 -20.50
CA HIS A 26 -2.61 -18.03 -19.58
C HIS A 26 -3.71 -19.08 -19.31
N TYR A 27 -3.71 -20.14 -20.12
CA TYR A 27 -4.19 -21.47 -19.71
C TYR A 27 -2.98 -22.19 -19.11
N GLY A 28 -3.07 -22.62 -17.84
CA GLY A 28 -2.03 -23.43 -17.19
C GLY A 28 -0.93 -22.68 -16.46
N VAL A 29 -1.09 -21.38 -16.18
CA VAL A 29 -0.19 -20.65 -15.26
C VAL A 29 -1.01 -20.24 -14.05
N VAL A 30 -0.67 -20.77 -12.87
CA VAL A 30 -1.35 -20.45 -11.62
C VAL A 30 -0.91 -19.03 -11.20
N PRO A 31 -1.79 -18.02 -11.18
CA PRO A 31 -1.42 -16.64 -10.88
C PRO A 31 -0.85 -16.43 -9.46
N THR A 32 -0.83 -17.47 -8.61
CA THR A 32 -0.30 -17.43 -7.26
C THR A 32 1.22 -17.64 -7.17
N GLU A 33 1.90 -18.04 -8.25
CA GLU A 33 3.33 -18.33 -8.22
C GLU A 33 4.15 -17.22 -8.92
N ASN A 34 4.84 -16.39 -8.13
CA ASN A 34 5.88 -15.44 -8.55
C ASN A 34 5.47 -14.29 -9.50
N ILE A 35 4.34 -13.63 -9.22
CA ILE A 35 4.01 -12.39 -9.93
C ILE A 35 4.79 -11.21 -9.32
N THR A 36 5.55 -10.52 -10.17
CA THR A 36 5.98 -9.14 -9.92
C THR A 36 5.01 -8.23 -10.63
N THR A 37 4.25 -7.45 -9.87
CA THR A 37 3.26 -6.52 -10.43
C THR A 37 3.83 -5.11 -10.43
N PHE A 38 3.57 -4.36 -11.49
CA PHE A 38 3.72 -2.92 -11.53
C PHE A 38 2.35 -2.29 -11.79
N GLU A 39 1.90 -1.42 -10.90
CA GLU A 39 0.60 -0.76 -10.99
C GLU A 39 0.77 0.76 -10.98
N VAL A 40 -0.10 1.42 -11.73
CA VAL A 40 -0.25 2.87 -11.72
C VAL A 40 -1.64 3.18 -11.22
N ASN A 41 -1.75 3.79 -10.05
CA ASN A 41 -3.02 4.04 -9.38
C ASN A 41 -3.30 5.55 -9.27
N PRO A 42 -4.07 6.13 -10.21
CA PRO A 42 -4.52 7.51 -10.10
C PRO A 42 -5.68 7.62 -9.10
N SER A 43 -5.65 8.64 -8.25
CA SER A 43 -6.72 8.96 -7.30
C SER A 43 -6.83 10.46 -7.10
N THR A 44 -8.05 10.95 -6.93
CA THR A 44 -8.32 12.33 -6.50
C THR A 44 -9.21 12.29 -5.27
N THR A 45 -8.86 13.07 -4.26
CA THR A 45 -9.65 13.27 -3.05
C THR A 45 -9.97 14.75 -2.91
N VAL A 46 -11.26 15.08 -2.89
CA VAL A 46 -11.73 16.42 -2.53
C VAL A 46 -11.76 16.49 -1.01
N ILE A 47 -10.97 17.39 -0.44
CA ILE A 47 -10.83 17.56 1.02
C ILE A 47 -11.88 18.54 1.52
N ASP A 48 -12.03 19.67 0.82
CA ASP A 48 -13.07 20.66 1.05
C ASP A 48 -13.51 21.22 -0.29
N ASP A 49 -14.72 20.84 -0.71
CA ASP A 49 -15.29 21.26 -1.98
C ASP A 49 -15.61 22.77 -2.00
N SER A 50 -16.09 23.29 -0.87
CA SER A 50 -16.44 24.71 -0.74
C SER A 50 -15.21 25.61 -0.68
N GLY A 51 -14.14 25.11 -0.07
CA GLY A 51 -12.83 25.75 0.01
C GLY A 51 -11.93 25.51 -1.21
N GLY A 52 -12.38 24.75 -2.22
CA GLY A 52 -11.59 24.41 -3.41
C GLY A 52 -10.31 23.63 -3.09
N VAL A 53 -10.33 22.83 -2.03
CA VAL A 53 -9.17 22.06 -1.55
C VAL A 53 -9.25 20.62 -2.04
N SER A 54 -8.24 20.19 -2.78
CA SER A 54 -8.14 18.82 -3.29
C SER A 54 -6.72 18.28 -3.27
N SER A 55 -6.62 16.96 -3.26
CA SER A 55 -5.36 16.23 -3.39
C SER A 55 -5.51 15.19 -4.50
N SER A 56 -4.71 15.33 -5.55
CA SER A 56 -4.59 14.35 -6.63
C SER A 56 -3.28 13.58 -6.49
N GLN A 57 -3.29 12.29 -6.79
CA GLN A 57 -2.15 11.42 -6.62
C GLN A 57 -2.09 10.39 -7.74
N LEU A 58 -0.87 10.15 -8.24
CA LEU A 58 -0.52 9.04 -9.11
C LEU A 58 0.46 8.16 -8.34
N THR A 59 -0.01 7.00 -7.87
CA THR A 59 0.83 6.08 -7.09
C THR A 59 1.44 5.04 -8.01
N LEU A 60 2.76 4.98 -8.03
CA LEU A 60 3.50 3.90 -8.68
C LEU A 60 3.71 2.80 -7.66
N LYS A 61 3.22 1.60 -7.93
CA LYS A 61 3.31 0.47 -7.02
C LYS A 61 4.09 -0.65 -7.67
N THR A 62 4.98 -1.27 -6.91
CA THR A 62 5.56 -2.56 -7.28
C THR A 62 5.39 -3.53 -6.13
N TYR A 63 4.98 -4.74 -6.45
CA TYR A 63 4.91 -5.84 -5.49
C TYR A 63 5.64 -7.05 -6.06
N ARG A 64 6.32 -7.78 -5.21
CA ARG A 64 6.96 -9.04 -5.57
C ARG A 64 6.59 -10.12 -4.57
N VAL A 65 5.98 -11.17 -5.08
CA VAL A 65 5.75 -12.41 -4.35
C VAL A 65 7.07 -13.20 -4.33
N ILE A 66 7.57 -13.52 -3.13
CA ILE A 66 8.75 -14.38 -2.95
C ILE A 66 8.31 -15.83 -2.77
N SER A 67 7.19 -16.04 -2.08
CA SER A 67 6.53 -17.34 -1.90
C SER A 67 5.04 -17.12 -1.69
N GLU A 68 4.25 -18.19 -1.70
CA GLU A 68 2.82 -18.16 -1.36
C GLU A 68 2.53 -17.47 -0.02
N ARG A 69 3.53 -17.43 0.87
CA ARG A 69 3.39 -16.87 2.23
C ARG A 69 4.03 -15.52 2.40
N PHE A 70 4.85 -15.04 1.47
CA PHE A 70 5.64 -13.83 1.68
C PHE A 70 5.71 -12.98 0.42
N ASN A 71 5.39 -11.71 0.59
CA ASN A 71 5.59 -10.70 -0.44
C ASN A 71 6.13 -9.41 0.18
N TRP A 72 6.70 -8.58 -0.69
CA TRP A 72 7.02 -7.20 -0.37
C TRP A 72 6.49 -6.28 -1.46
N GLY A 73 6.39 -5.00 -1.13
CA GLY A 73 6.06 -3.97 -2.12
C GLY A 73 6.61 -2.62 -1.77
N VAL A 74 6.74 -1.78 -2.78
CA VAL A 74 7.09 -0.37 -2.67
C VAL A 74 6.02 0.45 -3.38
N GLU A 75 5.58 1.53 -2.75
CA GLU A 75 4.68 2.51 -3.36
C GLU A 75 5.34 3.89 -3.33
N VAL A 76 5.37 4.56 -4.48
CA VAL A 76 5.90 5.92 -4.62
C VAL A 76 4.79 6.82 -5.15
N PRO A 77 4.27 7.73 -4.32
CA PRO A 77 3.23 8.65 -4.73
C PRO A 77 3.80 9.92 -5.38
N LEU A 78 3.30 10.25 -6.57
CA LEU A 78 3.42 11.57 -7.19
C LEU A 78 2.14 12.32 -6.88
N SER A 79 2.21 13.34 -6.03
CA SER A 79 1.03 14.02 -5.48
C SER A 79 1.01 15.50 -5.86
N ARG A 80 -0.21 16.01 -6.05
CA ARG A 80 -0.51 17.43 -6.20
C ARG A 80 -1.55 17.80 -5.15
N TYR A 81 -1.20 18.77 -4.32
CA TYR A 81 -2.11 19.45 -3.41
C TYR A 81 -2.54 20.78 -4.04
N GLU A 82 -3.84 21.08 -3.97
CA GLU A 82 -4.40 22.31 -4.50
C GLU A 82 -5.36 22.94 -3.50
N SER A 83 -5.19 24.24 -3.28
CA SER A 83 -6.09 25.14 -2.56
C SER A 83 -6.08 26.51 -3.27
N PRO A 84 -7.07 27.40 -3.02
CA PRO A 84 -7.15 28.71 -3.67
C PRO A 84 -5.87 29.54 -3.56
N ASP A 85 -5.21 29.47 -2.39
CA ASP A 85 -4.00 30.25 -2.12
C ASP A 85 -2.69 29.56 -2.52
N LYS A 86 -2.72 28.25 -2.78
CA LYS A 86 -1.48 27.46 -2.92
C LYS A 86 -1.70 26.18 -3.73
N SER A 87 -0.81 25.95 -4.68
CA SER A 87 -0.70 24.67 -5.39
C SER A 87 0.73 24.13 -5.26
N VAL A 88 0.85 22.85 -4.94
CA VAL A 88 2.14 22.18 -4.80
C VAL A 88 2.08 20.82 -5.46
N SER A 89 3.09 20.47 -6.24
CA SER A 89 3.25 19.15 -6.84
C SER A 89 4.61 18.57 -6.49
N GLY A 90 4.69 17.25 -6.34
CA GLY A 90 5.95 16.57 -6.07
C GLY A 90 5.76 15.14 -5.58
N LEU A 91 6.75 14.63 -4.87
CA LEU A 91 6.67 13.31 -4.26
C LEU A 91 5.95 13.42 -2.92
N GLY A 92 5.15 12.41 -2.60
CA GLY A 92 4.71 12.15 -1.23
C GLY A 92 5.67 11.21 -0.50
N ASP A 93 5.21 10.71 0.65
CA ASP A 93 5.95 9.74 1.44
C ASP A 93 5.87 8.35 0.80
N ALA A 94 7.02 7.78 0.49
CA ALA A 94 7.13 6.46 -0.09
C ALA A 94 6.78 5.40 0.96
N LEU A 95 6.11 4.33 0.53
CA LEU A 95 5.77 3.19 1.36
C LEU A 95 6.68 2.01 1.00
N PHE A 96 7.28 1.37 1.99
CA PHE A 96 7.75 0.00 1.86
C PHE A 96 6.83 -0.90 2.67
N SER A 97 6.50 -2.07 2.14
CA SER A 97 5.67 -3.04 2.84
C SER A 97 6.23 -4.44 2.70
N VAL A 98 6.08 -5.22 3.76
CA VAL A 98 6.30 -6.67 3.77
C VAL A 98 5.08 -7.32 4.37
N SER A 99 4.63 -8.42 3.79
CA SER A 99 3.56 -9.20 4.38
C SER A 99 3.89 -10.67 4.40
N TRP A 100 3.43 -11.30 5.47
CA TRP A 100 3.49 -12.73 5.67
C TRP A 100 2.08 -13.25 5.90
N LEU A 101 1.69 -14.25 5.11
CA LEU A 101 0.37 -14.86 5.12
C LEU A 101 0.53 -16.37 5.29
N ILE A 102 -0.24 -16.94 6.20
CA ILE A 102 -0.51 -18.37 6.18
C ILE A 102 -1.85 -18.56 5.47
N PRO A 103 -1.82 -19.05 4.21
CA PRO A 103 -3.04 -19.30 3.47
C PRO A 103 -3.86 -20.40 4.16
N GLU A 104 -5.15 -20.34 3.90
CA GLU A 104 -6.17 -21.15 4.55
C GLU A 104 -6.04 -22.67 4.27
N GLY A 105 -5.45 -23.10 3.15
CA GLY A 105 -5.35 -24.53 2.82
C GLY A 105 -6.73 -25.23 2.90
N ASP A 106 -6.79 -26.42 3.51
CA ASP A 106 -8.04 -27.16 3.83
C ASP A 106 -8.71 -26.73 5.17
N ARG A 107 -8.27 -25.63 5.79
CA ARG A 107 -8.77 -25.19 7.10
C ARG A 107 -9.81 -24.08 6.92
N LEU A 108 -10.55 -23.76 7.99
CA LEU A 108 -11.56 -22.69 8.02
C LEU A 108 -10.97 -21.31 8.39
N LEU A 109 -9.64 -21.22 8.51
CA LEU A 109 -8.95 -20.09 9.11
C LEU A 109 -7.59 -19.84 8.45
N GLY A 110 -7.43 -18.67 7.84
CA GLY A 110 -6.16 -18.09 7.43
C GLY A 110 -5.77 -16.92 8.34
N TYR A 111 -4.49 -16.56 8.38
CA TYR A 111 -4.04 -15.37 9.11
C TYR A 111 -2.74 -14.82 8.55
N GLY A 112 -2.48 -13.55 8.81
CA GLY A 112 -1.27 -12.90 8.34
C GLY A 112 -0.92 -11.65 9.12
N PHE A 113 0.30 -11.20 8.86
CA PHE A 113 0.89 -9.99 9.40
C PHE A 113 1.43 -9.15 8.25
N LYS A 114 1.27 -7.84 8.33
CA LYS A 114 1.86 -6.90 7.38
C LYS A 114 2.51 -5.77 8.16
N MET A 115 3.75 -5.46 7.79
CA MET A 115 4.45 -4.27 8.26
C MET A 115 4.56 -3.30 7.09
N GLU A 116 4.10 -2.08 7.32
CA GLU A 116 4.27 -0.96 6.41
C GLU A 116 5.17 0.09 7.04
N VAL A 117 6.06 0.67 6.23
CA VAL A 117 7.02 1.69 6.61
C VAL A 117 6.82 2.87 5.68
N PHE A 118 6.33 3.99 6.20
CA PHE A 118 6.21 5.24 5.45
C PHE A 118 7.48 6.05 5.66
N VAL A 119 8.23 6.25 4.59
CA VAL A 119 9.50 6.97 4.59
C VAL A 119 9.23 8.43 4.24
N PRO A 120 9.76 9.40 5.02
CA PRO A 120 9.48 10.82 4.83
C PRO A 120 10.24 11.41 3.62
N THR A 121 9.88 10.95 2.42
CA THR A 121 10.45 11.34 1.13
C THR A 121 9.72 12.52 0.48
N ALA A 122 8.61 12.98 1.07
CA ALA A 122 7.83 14.06 0.49
C ALA A 122 8.69 15.31 0.22
N THR A 123 8.49 15.90 -0.96
CA THR A 123 9.26 17.07 -1.40
C THR A 123 8.76 18.38 -0.80
N ASP A 124 7.50 18.41 -0.37
CA ASP A 124 6.89 19.55 0.32
C ASP A 124 6.14 19.09 1.57
N ARG A 125 5.95 20.01 2.51
CA ARG A 125 5.29 19.69 3.77
C ARG A 125 3.83 19.26 3.61
N LEU A 126 3.14 19.72 2.57
CA LEU A 126 1.74 19.40 2.27
C LEU A 126 1.54 18.03 1.61
N LEU A 127 2.62 17.38 1.15
CA LEU A 127 2.54 16.12 0.39
C LEU A 127 2.86 14.88 1.23
N GLY A 128 3.25 15.06 2.49
CA GLY A 128 3.60 13.95 3.37
C GLY A 128 3.58 14.36 4.84
N ALA A 129 3.71 13.37 5.71
CA ALA A 129 3.69 13.54 7.16
C ALA A 129 5.01 14.06 7.70
N GLY A 130 6.11 13.98 6.94
CA GLY A 130 7.43 14.48 7.38
C GLY A 130 8.05 13.66 8.54
N GLN A 131 7.46 12.52 8.85
CA GLN A 131 7.92 11.60 9.88
C GLN A 131 7.98 10.17 9.31
N LEU A 132 8.98 9.42 9.76
CA LEU A 132 9.03 7.97 9.57
C LEU A 132 7.91 7.36 10.39
N GLN A 133 7.03 6.61 9.71
CA GLN A 133 5.95 5.91 10.38
C GLN A 133 6.08 4.42 10.18
N LEU A 134 5.78 3.68 11.23
CA LEU A 134 5.56 2.24 11.16
C LEU A 134 4.07 1.96 11.26
N SER A 135 3.62 1.00 10.47
CA SER A 135 2.25 0.52 10.56
C SER A 135 2.20 -1.01 10.56
N PRO A 136 2.43 -1.63 11.74
CA PRO A 136 2.20 -3.05 11.90
C PRO A 136 0.70 -3.35 11.85
N SER A 137 0.37 -4.47 11.23
CA SER A 137 -0.99 -4.97 11.14
C SER A 137 -1.02 -6.48 11.20
N ALA A 138 -2.11 -7.00 11.74
CA ALA A 138 -2.42 -8.42 11.81
C ALA A 138 -3.85 -8.62 11.35
N PHE A 139 -4.12 -9.73 10.67
CA PHE A 139 -5.44 -10.05 10.16
C PHE A 139 -5.68 -11.55 10.16
N ILE A 140 -6.94 -11.91 10.24
CA ILE A 140 -7.47 -13.27 10.18
C ILE A 140 -8.52 -13.33 9.08
N LEU A 141 -8.58 -14.45 8.38
CA LEU A 141 -9.54 -14.76 7.34
C LEU A 141 -10.31 -16.01 7.74
N PHE A 142 -11.60 -16.01 7.49
CA PHE A 142 -12.50 -17.12 7.73
C PHE A 142 -13.23 -17.46 6.44
N SER A 143 -13.12 -18.70 5.99
CA SER A 143 -14.08 -19.25 5.03
C SER A 143 -15.39 -19.56 5.75
N LEU A 144 -16.48 -19.08 5.17
CA LEU A 144 -17.83 -19.31 5.65
C LEU A 144 -18.61 -20.16 4.63
N PRO A 145 -19.60 -20.95 5.06
CA PRO A 145 -20.42 -21.73 4.14
C PRO A 145 -21.05 -20.88 3.04
N GLY A 146 -21.21 -21.45 1.84
CA GLY A 146 -21.88 -20.79 0.72
C GLY A 146 -21.03 -19.73 0.01
N ASN A 147 -19.72 -19.98 -0.15
CA ASN A 147 -18.75 -19.09 -0.79
C ASN A 147 -18.62 -17.70 -0.15
N LEU A 148 -18.96 -17.61 1.12
CA LEU A 148 -18.78 -16.41 1.92
C LEU A 148 -17.38 -16.43 2.54
N TYR A 149 -16.83 -15.25 2.78
CA TYR A 149 -15.63 -15.10 3.59
C TYR A 149 -15.79 -13.89 4.51
N ALA A 150 -15.11 -13.96 5.67
CA ALA A 150 -14.95 -12.83 6.55
C ALA A 150 -13.46 -12.59 6.81
N ALA A 151 -13.06 -11.33 6.90
CA ALA A 151 -11.70 -10.95 7.26
C ALA A 151 -11.75 -9.87 8.34
N ALA A 152 -11.12 -10.14 9.48
CA ALA A 152 -10.96 -9.18 10.56
C ALA A 152 -9.48 -8.80 10.67
N GLY A 153 -9.19 -7.54 10.95
CA GLY A 153 -7.81 -7.10 11.10
C GLY A 153 -7.68 -5.86 11.96
N TYR A 154 -6.50 -5.72 12.55
CA TYR A 154 -6.06 -4.55 13.28
C TYR A 154 -4.81 -3.98 12.62
N LYS A 155 -4.78 -2.66 12.50
CA LYS A 155 -3.63 -1.91 12.01
C LYS A 155 -3.35 -0.77 12.97
N HIS A 156 -2.10 -0.65 13.41
CA HIS A 156 -1.65 0.47 14.23
C HIS A 156 -0.80 1.40 13.38
N TYR A 157 -0.88 2.70 13.58
CA TYR A 157 0.00 3.69 12.96
C TYR A 157 0.79 4.38 14.05
N GLN A 158 2.10 4.44 13.91
CA GLN A 158 2.98 5.07 14.88
C GLN A 158 4.09 5.87 14.18
N SER A 159 4.20 7.16 14.51
CA SER A 159 5.37 7.97 14.21
C SER A 159 6.55 7.55 15.08
N VAL A 160 7.72 7.35 14.47
CA VAL A 160 8.93 6.88 15.17
C VAL A 160 9.98 7.96 15.26
N VAL A 161 10.26 8.66 14.16
CA VAL A 161 11.28 9.73 14.11
C VAL A 161 10.97 10.68 12.96
N GLY A 162 11.20 11.97 13.14
CA GLY A 162 10.99 12.94 12.08
C GLY A 162 10.93 14.40 12.53
N ASP A 163 10.23 15.21 11.76
CA ASP A 163 9.98 16.62 12.06
C ASP A 163 9.15 16.76 13.35
N HIS A 164 9.76 17.32 14.40
CA HIS A 164 9.09 17.57 15.70
C HIS A 164 8.10 18.73 15.65
N ALA A 165 8.10 19.54 14.58
CA ALA A 165 7.12 20.60 14.40
C ALA A 165 5.79 20.09 13.80
N ARG A 166 5.60 18.77 13.78
CA ARG A 166 4.39 18.10 13.29
C ARG A 166 3.84 17.18 14.35
N ASP A 167 2.53 16.99 14.30
CA ASP A 167 1.84 16.10 15.21
C ASP A 167 2.25 14.65 14.96
N ASP A 168 2.58 13.95 16.05
CA ASP A 168 2.87 12.53 15.99
C ASP A 168 1.61 11.74 15.68
N ILE A 169 1.74 10.75 14.80
CA ILE A 169 0.66 9.84 14.45
C ILE A 169 0.71 8.67 15.43
N ASN A 170 -0.36 8.47 16.20
CA ASN A 170 -0.52 7.30 17.06
C ASN A 170 -2.00 6.92 17.14
N TYR A 171 -2.44 5.99 16.30
CA TYR A 171 -3.81 5.49 16.36
C TYR A 171 -3.95 4.07 15.81
N GLY A 172 -4.94 3.35 16.33
CA GLY A 172 -5.34 2.03 15.86
C GLY A 172 -6.56 2.10 14.96
N ARG A 173 -6.64 1.18 13.99
CA ARG A 173 -7.81 0.95 13.14
C ARG A 173 -8.16 -0.53 13.14
N LEU A 174 -9.40 -0.82 13.53
CA LEU A 174 -10.03 -2.12 13.32
C LEU A 174 -10.73 -2.11 11.96
N ARG A 175 -10.66 -3.25 11.26
CA ARG A 175 -11.39 -3.46 10.02
C ARG A 175 -12.01 -4.85 10.03
N LEU A 176 -13.28 -4.90 9.64
CA LEU A 176 -14.01 -6.12 9.36
C LEU A 176 -14.51 -6.02 7.91
N ASN A 177 -14.23 -7.03 7.11
CA ASN A 177 -14.77 -7.19 5.77
C ASN A 177 -15.54 -8.50 5.72
N VAL A 178 -16.68 -8.49 5.05
CA VAL A 178 -17.43 -9.71 4.70
C VAL A 178 -17.66 -9.65 3.21
N GLY A 179 -17.39 -10.76 2.52
CA GLY A 179 -17.52 -10.84 1.08
C GLY A 179 -18.12 -12.16 0.65
N TYR A 180 -18.61 -12.16 -0.59
CA TYR A 180 -19.14 -13.33 -1.27
C TYR A 180 -18.36 -13.51 -2.57
N THR A 181 -17.89 -14.72 -2.83
CA THR A 181 -17.24 -15.08 -4.08
C THR A 181 -18.24 -15.89 -4.90
N SER A 182 -18.65 -15.37 -6.07
CA SER A 182 -19.53 -16.14 -6.95
C SER A 182 -18.80 -17.41 -7.40
N PRO A 183 -19.47 -18.58 -7.41
CA PRO A 183 -18.89 -19.80 -7.97
C PRO A 183 -18.78 -19.76 -9.50
N SER A 184 -19.33 -18.74 -10.17
CA SER A 184 -19.21 -18.56 -11.61
C SER A 184 -17.79 -18.14 -11.98
N PRO A 185 -17.08 -18.88 -12.86
CA PRO A 185 -15.71 -18.59 -13.28
C PRO A 185 -15.65 -17.49 -14.36
N TRP A 186 -16.47 -16.43 -14.22
CA TRP A 186 -16.70 -15.37 -15.20
C TRP A 186 -17.51 -15.83 -16.42
#